data_AF-W3Y4M6-F1
#
_entry.id   AF-W3Y4M6-F1
#
_cell.length_a   1.000
_cell.length_b   1.000
_cell.length_c   1.000
_cell.angle_alpha   90.00
_cell.angle_beta   90.00
_cell.angle_gamma   90.00
#
_symmetry.space_group_name_H-M   'P 1'
#
loop_
_entity.id
_entity.type
_entity.pdbx_description
1 polymer ?
#
loop_
_entity_poly.entity_id
_entity_poly.type
_entity_poly.pdbx_seq_one_letter_code
_entity_poly.pdbx_strand_id
1 'polypeptide(L)'
;MDFNEKLREYRKQSGLSQGKLAETLNVSRQAITKWESGNGMPDISNLKALSAVFNVSVDELLSEEAVKPRYPYESIVEYDIDEIKHFDIKLGSVNHVKMRAGEGEKIKVQLVSDTIEDLTELVKVKIDDIKRRIDVDVNRSKSLSEEIVKEHLSIFINLPEKYMGDTELATHCEKLELFDIISEKFELDGAAKEIYIAGGNSHIELDNNSPMEIYVSDYTGRIDVNQISAKSRLYVPHDYAFKAVKKGIRTKLLFEERANLVDAFSVSESENQIEINGINSELTIVKLSE
;
A
#
# COMPACT_ATOMS: atom_id res chain seq x y z
N MET A 1 -26.26 9.54 -13.19
CA MET A 1 -26.15 9.25 -11.74
C MET A 1 -26.07 10.56 -11.00
N ASP A 2 -26.75 10.66 -9.86
CA ASP A 2 -26.70 11.88 -9.05
C ASP A 2 -25.41 11.93 -8.23
N PHE A 3 -24.97 13.14 -7.84
CA PHE A 3 -23.73 13.36 -7.10
C PHE A 3 -23.59 12.49 -5.84
N ASN A 4 -24.67 12.32 -5.07
CA ASN A 4 -24.65 11.53 -3.84
C ASN A 4 -24.37 10.05 -4.09
N GLU A 5 -24.86 9.51 -5.21
CA GLU A 5 -24.59 8.14 -5.64
C GLU A 5 -23.14 8.01 -6.11
N LYS A 6 -22.67 8.96 -6.93
CA LYS A 6 -21.27 9.02 -7.38
C LYS A 6 -20.28 9.09 -6.23
N LEU A 7 -20.51 9.98 -5.27
CA LEU A 7 -19.68 10.13 -4.09
C LEU A 7 -19.55 8.81 -3.33
N ARG A 8 -20.68 8.11 -3.16
CA ARG A 8 -20.71 6.81 -2.51
C ARG A 8 -19.95 5.75 -3.32
N GLU A 9 -20.06 5.76 -4.64
CA GLU A 9 -19.35 4.84 -5.51
C GLU A 9 -17.85 5.08 -5.51
N TYR A 10 -17.37 6.31 -5.73
CA TYR A 10 -15.94 6.62 -5.66
C TYR A 10 -15.35 6.29 -4.29
N ARG A 11 -16.08 6.54 -3.20
CA ARG A 11 -15.66 6.13 -1.85
C ARG A 11 -15.48 4.62 -1.76
N LYS A 12 -16.46 3.84 -2.26
CA LYS A 12 -16.40 2.38 -2.27
C LYS A 12 -15.28 1.85 -3.16
N GLN A 13 -15.10 2.39 -4.36
CA GLN A 13 -14.01 2.02 -5.27
C GLN A 13 -12.64 2.34 -4.68
N SER A 14 -12.56 3.35 -3.83
CA SER A 14 -11.34 3.69 -3.07
C SER A 14 -11.16 2.86 -1.79
N GLY A 15 -12.06 1.90 -1.50
CA GLY A 15 -12.00 1.05 -0.30
C GLY A 15 -12.24 1.80 1.01
N LEU A 16 -12.74 3.03 0.98
CA LEU A 16 -12.87 3.88 2.18
C LEU A 16 -14.20 3.65 2.90
N SER A 17 -14.19 3.61 4.23
CA SER A 17 -15.41 3.76 5.02
C SER A 17 -15.85 5.23 5.03
N GLN A 18 -17.12 5.52 5.38
CA GLN A 18 -17.55 6.92 5.56
C GLN A 18 -16.73 7.64 6.64
N GLY A 19 -16.30 6.92 7.68
CA GLY A 19 -15.44 7.48 8.73
C GLY A 19 -14.06 7.83 8.20
N LYS A 20 -13.44 6.90 7.45
CA LYS A 20 -12.12 7.13 6.86
C LYS A 20 -12.12 8.30 5.88
N LEU A 21 -13.14 8.39 5.01
CA LEU A 21 -13.28 9.54 4.11
C LEU A 21 -13.45 10.86 4.87
N ALA A 22 -14.18 10.84 5.99
CA ALA A 22 -14.38 12.03 6.82
C ALA A 22 -13.07 12.51 7.45
N GLU A 23 -12.27 11.59 7.99
CA GLU A 23 -10.92 11.85 8.50
C GLU A 23 -10.02 12.44 7.40
N THR A 24 -10.00 11.82 6.22
CA THR A 24 -9.18 12.27 5.09
C THR A 24 -9.52 13.69 4.65
N LEU A 25 -10.79 14.09 4.69
CA LEU A 25 -11.25 15.42 4.30
C LEU A 25 -11.27 16.42 5.45
N ASN A 26 -10.91 15.99 6.67
CA ASN A 26 -11.05 16.77 7.91
C ASN A 26 -12.46 17.34 8.11
N VAL A 27 -13.47 16.49 7.92
CA VAL A 27 -14.90 16.81 8.15
C VAL A 27 -15.54 15.80 9.09
N SER A 28 -16.73 16.12 9.59
CA SER A 28 -17.48 15.15 10.40
C SER A 28 -17.98 13.98 9.55
N ARG A 29 -18.03 12.77 10.12
CA ARG A 29 -18.68 11.62 9.48
C ARG A 29 -20.12 11.91 9.06
N GLN A 30 -20.83 12.73 9.84
CA GLN A 30 -22.19 13.19 9.56
C GLN A 30 -22.27 14.01 8.26
N ALA A 31 -21.24 14.80 7.94
CA ALA A 31 -21.18 15.52 6.67
C ALA A 31 -21.14 14.54 5.49
N ILE A 32 -20.29 13.51 5.55
CA ILE A 32 -20.23 12.45 4.53
C ILE A 32 -21.58 11.75 4.39
N THR A 33 -22.22 11.38 5.50
CA THR A 33 -23.55 10.76 5.48
C THR A 33 -24.59 11.68 4.83
N LYS A 34 -24.55 12.98 5.11
CA LYS A 34 -25.46 13.97 4.53
C LYS A 34 -25.27 14.09 3.01
N TRP A 35 -24.02 14.13 2.55
CA TRP A 35 -23.71 14.20 1.12
C TRP A 35 -24.10 12.91 0.39
N GLU A 36 -23.76 11.74 0.91
CA GLU A 36 -24.09 10.44 0.28
C GLU A 36 -25.58 10.10 0.33
N SER A 37 -26.37 10.78 1.15
CA SER A 37 -27.84 10.63 1.21
C SER A 37 -28.61 11.67 0.38
N GLY A 38 -27.90 12.58 -0.31
CA GLY A 38 -28.53 13.64 -1.10
C GLY A 38 -29.14 14.77 -0.26
N ASN A 39 -28.95 14.74 1.06
CA ASN A 39 -29.51 15.73 1.99
C ASN A 39 -28.64 16.98 2.14
N GLY A 40 -27.60 17.13 1.34
CA GLY A 40 -26.72 18.30 1.30
C GLY A 40 -25.61 18.13 0.27
N MET A 41 -24.94 19.23 -0.03
CA MET A 41 -23.82 19.27 -0.97
C MET A 41 -22.54 19.70 -0.25
N PRO A 42 -21.37 19.15 -0.57
CA PRO A 42 -20.10 19.72 -0.15
C PRO A 42 -19.91 21.12 -0.76
N ASP A 43 -19.18 21.97 -0.06
CA ASP A 43 -18.73 23.25 -0.62
C ASP A 43 -17.60 23.06 -1.64
N ILE A 44 -17.19 24.14 -2.30
CA ILE A 44 -16.15 24.11 -3.33
C ILE A 44 -14.82 23.57 -2.79
N SER A 45 -14.47 23.87 -1.54
CA SER A 45 -13.24 23.39 -0.92
C SER A 45 -13.27 21.87 -0.74
N ASN A 46 -14.38 21.34 -0.24
CA ASN A 46 -14.60 19.92 -0.06
C ASN A 46 -14.73 19.18 -1.41
N LEU A 47 -15.32 19.80 -2.44
CA LEU A 47 -15.35 19.23 -3.80
C LEU A 47 -13.95 19.04 -4.38
N LYS A 48 -13.06 20.03 -4.21
CA LYS A 48 -11.66 19.91 -4.63
C LYS A 48 -10.90 18.86 -3.84
N ALA A 49 -11.18 18.77 -2.53
CA ALA A 49 -10.57 17.74 -1.70
C ALA A 49 -11.05 16.34 -2.12
N LEU A 50 -12.34 16.15 -2.37
CA LEU A 50 -12.90 14.91 -2.91
C LEU A 50 -12.28 14.54 -4.26
N SER A 51 -12.12 15.51 -5.16
CA SER A 51 -11.53 15.28 -6.48
C SER A 51 -10.08 14.80 -6.36
N ALA A 52 -9.32 15.36 -5.42
CA ALA A 52 -7.97 14.90 -5.11
C ALA A 52 -7.96 13.49 -4.48
N VAL A 53 -8.85 13.21 -3.52
CA VAL A 53 -8.94 11.90 -2.86
C VAL A 53 -9.26 10.78 -3.85
N PHE A 54 -10.17 11.02 -4.78
CA PHE A 54 -10.60 10.02 -5.76
C PHE A 54 -9.80 10.04 -7.07
N ASN A 55 -8.88 10.98 -7.22
CA ASN A 55 -8.09 11.21 -8.43
C ASN A 55 -8.97 11.38 -9.70
N VAL A 56 -10.01 12.21 -9.59
CA VAL A 56 -10.90 12.58 -10.70
C VAL A 56 -11.03 14.09 -10.76
N SER A 57 -11.58 14.62 -11.86
CA SER A 57 -11.87 16.06 -11.93
C SER A 57 -13.13 16.42 -11.14
N VAL A 58 -13.25 17.68 -10.72
CA VAL A 58 -14.50 18.18 -10.10
C VAL A 58 -15.67 18.07 -11.08
N ASP A 59 -15.42 18.31 -12.38
CA ASP A 59 -16.44 18.16 -13.43
C ASP A 59 -16.94 16.72 -13.51
N GLU A 60 -16.05 15.73 -13.38
CA GLU A 60 -16.42 14.31 -13.36
C GLU A 60 -17.24 13.93 -12.13
N LEU A 61 -16.95 14.50 -10.96
CA LEU A 61 -17.76 14.33 -9.75
C LEU A 61 -19.18 14.87 -9.93
N LEU A 62 -19.33 15.97 -10.66
CA LEU A 62 -20.61 16.67 -10.85
C LEU A 62 -21.38 16.26 -12.11
N SER A 63 -20.75 15.53 -13.04
CA SER A 63 -21.40 15.12 -14.29
C SER A 63 -22.51 14.10 -14.05
N GLU A 64 -23.42 13.95 -15.01
CA GLU A 64 -24.47 12.92 -14.95
C GLU A 64 -24.00 11.54 -15.43
N GLU A 65 -22.78 11.44 -16.00
CA GLU A 65 -22.20 10.19 -16.49
C GLU A 65 -22.09 9.15 -15.38
N ALA A 66 -22.18 7.86 -15.69
CA ALA A 66 -21.92 6.83 -14.68
C ALA A 66 -20.47 6.92 -14.19
N VAL A 67 -20.22 6.57 -12.92
CA VAL A 67 -18.84 6.45 -12.43
C VAL A 67 -18.16 5.33 -13.20
N LYS A 68 -17.05 5.65 -13.86
CA LYS A 68 -16.24 4.61 -14.48
C LYS A 68 -15.59 3.79 -13.36
N PRO A 69 -15.60 2.45 -13.43
CA PRO A 69 -14.81 1.66 -12.51
C PRO A 69 -13.35 2.13 -12.62
N ARG A 70 -12.69 2.37 -11.49
CA ARG A 70 -11.26 2.72 -11.46
C ARG A 70 -10.41 1.73 -12.26
N TYR A 71 -10.83 0.48 -12.29
CA TYR A 71 -10.23 -0.58 -13.10
C TYR A 71 -11.32 -1.31 -13.90
N PRO A 72 -11.60 -0.90 -15.15
CA PRO A 72 -12.52 -1.59 -16.05
C PRO A 72 -12.09 -3.01 -16.42
N TYR A 73 -10.79 -3.32 -16.35
CA TYR A 73 -10.26 -4.62 -16.74
C TYR A 73 -9.68 -5.34 -15.52
N GLU A 74 -10.10 -6.59 -15.32
CA GLU A 74 -9.60 -7.43 -14.23
C GLU A 74 -9.37 -8.88 -14.64
N SER A 75 -8.46 -9.54 -13.95
CA SER A 75 -8.25 -10.99 -14.02
C SER A 75 -7.95 -11.51 -12.63
N ILE A 76 -8.67 -12.54 -12.18
CA ILE A 76 -8.55 -13.10 -10.84
C ILE A 76 -8.08 -14.55 -10.94
N VAL A 77 -7.04 -14.89 -10.18
CA VAL A 77 -6.60 -16.27 -9.95
C VAL A 77 -6.72 -16.57 -8.47
N GLU A 78 -7.38 -17.68 -8.14
CA GLU A 78 -7.55 -18.18 -6.78
C GLU A 78 -6.90 -19.56 -6.65
N TYR A 79 -6.32 -19.83 -5.47
CA TYR A 79 -5.74 -21.13 -5.13
C TYR A 79 -6.07 -21.48 -3.68
N ASP A 80 -6.65 -22.66 -3.46
CA ASP A 80 -6.98 -23.17 -2.13
C ASP A 80 -5.73 -23.64 -1.39
N ILE A 81 -5.64 -23.32 -0.10
CA ILE A 81 -4.51 -23.67 0.78
C ILE A 81 -5.06 -24.13 2.13
N ASP A 82 -4.48 -25.19 2.67
CA ASP A 82 -4.95 -25.85 3.90
C ASP A 82 -3.86 -26.03 4.97
N GLU A 83 -2.62 -25.65 4.67
CA GLU A 83 -1.47 -25.71 5.58
C GLU A 83 -0.66 -24.42 5.54
N ILE A 84 0.14 -24.16 6.59
CA ILE A 84 1.04 -23.00 6.64
C ILE A 84 2.12 -23.12 5.56
N LYS A 85 2.35 -22.04 4.82
CA LYS A 85 3.36 -21.96 3.75
C LYS A 85 4.16 -20.66 3.85
N HIS A 86 5.41 -20.74 3.43
CA HIS A 86 6.17 -19.56 3.04
C HIS A 86 5.72 -19.11 1.64
N PHE A 87 5.74 -17.81 1.36
CA PHE A 87 5.33 -17.24 0.08
C PHE A 87 6.54 -16.60 -0.61
N ASP A 88 6.82 -17.00 -1.85
CA ASP A 88 7.81 -16.37 -2.73
C ASP A 88 7.05 -15.76 -3.92
N ILE A 89 6.90 -14.44 -3.91
CA ILE A 89 6.02 -13.71 -4.84
C ILE A 89 6.86 -12.84 -5.76
N LYS A 90 6.82 -13.10 -7.07
CA LYS A 90 7.52 -12.31 -8.09
C LYS A 90 6.53 -11.64 -9.03
N LEU A 91 6.46 -10.31 -8.97
CA LEU A 91 5.48 -9.53 -9.72
C LEU A 91 6.08 -8.76 -10.92
N GLY A 92 7.40 -8.69 -11.00
CA GLY A 92 8.08 -7.84 -11.97
C GLY A 92 7.88 -6.35 -11.68
N SER A 93 7.88 -5.53 -12.74
CA SER A 93 7.72 -4.08 -12.67
C SER A 93 6.28 -3.68 -12.99
N VAL A 94 5.55 -3.12 -12.03
CA VAL A 94 4.11 -2.77 -12.13
C VAL A 94 3.86 -1.38 -11.55
N ASN A 95 2.65 -0.85 -11.70
CA ASN A 95 2.31 0.46 -11.12
C ASN A 95 2.15 0.38 -9.61
N HIS A 96 1.28 -0.53 -9.15
CA HIS A 96 0.83 -0.57 -7.77
C HIS A 96 0.65 -2.02 -7.31
N VAL A 97 1.20 -2.33 -6.14
CA VAL A 97 1.00 -3.60 -5.45
C VAL A 97 0.27 -3.35 -4.14
N LYS A 98 -0.80 -4.10 -3.91
CA LYS A 98 -1.51 -4.11 -2.63
C LYS A 98 -1.52 -5.52 -2.09
N MET A 99 -0.98 -5.73 -0.89
CA MET A 99 -1.04 -6.99 -0.19
C MET A 99 -1.86 -6.84 1.07
N ARG A 100 -2.70 -7.85 1.32
CA ARG A 100 -3.49 -7.95 2.54
C ARG A 100 -3.46 -9.36 3.09
N ALA A 101 -3.28 -9.51 4.39
CA ALA A 101 -3.66 -10.75 5.07
C ALA A 101 -5.08 -10.64 5.65
N GLY A 102 -5.83 -11.72 5.65
CA GLY A 102 -7.12 -11.74 6.32
C GLY A 102 -7.75 -13.12 6.38
N GLU A 103 -9.00 -13.16 6.85
CA GLU A 103 -9.77 -14.40 6.96
C GLU A 103 -10.01 -15.06 5.59
N GLY A 104 -9.78 -16.36 5.50
CA GLY A 104 -10.05 -17.14 4.30
C GLY A 104 -9.23 -18.43 4.22
N GLU A 105 -9.42 -19.15 3.11
CA GLU A 105 -8.72 -20.41 2.80
C GLU A 105 -8.10 -20.39 1.40
N LYS A 106 -8.08 -19.22 0.78
CA LYS A 106 -7.63 -19.02 -0.60
C LYS A 106 -6.62 -17.91 -0.68
N ILE A 107 -5.59 -18.16 -1.46
CA ILE A 107 -4.78 -17.11 -2.06
C ILE A 107 -5.59 -16.52 -3.20
N LYS A 108 -5.68 -15.20 -3.25
CA LYS A 108 -6.31 -14.49 -4.36
C LYS A 108 -5.34 -13.48 -4.94
N VAL A 109 -5.00 -13.65 -6.22
CA VAL A 109 -4.22 -12.68 -7.00
C VAL A 109 -5.15 -12.04 -8.02
N GLN A 110 -5.38 -10.75 -7.86
CA GLN A 110 -6.22 -9.95 -8.75
C GLN A 110 -5.33 -8.96 -9.52
N LEU A 111 -5.30 -9.13 -10.83
CA LEU A 111 -4.74 -8.16 -11.76
C LEU A 111 -5.82 -7.16 -12.12
N VAL A 112 -5.50 -5.87 -12.09
CA VAL A 112 -6.43 -4.81 -12.49
C VAL A 112 -5.74 -3.75 -13.35
N SER A 113 -6.47 -3.20 -14.32
CA SER A 113 -5.97 -2.15 -15.20
C SER A 113 -7.07 -1.22 -15.69
N ASP A 114 -6.69 0.02 -16.00
CA ASP A 114 -7.48 1.03 -16.68
C ASP A 114 -7.30 1.04 -18.20
N THR A 115 -6.27 0.36 -18.73
CA THR A 115 -5.95 0.37 -20.18
C THR A 115 -5.70 -1.00 -20.78
N ILE A 116 -5.29 -2.00 -19.99
CA ILE A 116 -4.94 -3.34 -20.50
C ILE A 116 -6.20 -4.20 -20.54
N GLU A 117 -6.83 -4.33 -21.71
CA GLU A 117 -8.12 -5.01 -21.81
C GLU A 117 -8.03 -6.52 -21.57
N ASP A 118 -7.11 -7.19 -22.27
CA ASP A 118 -7.00 -8.65 -22.28
C ASP A 118 -6.03 -9.18 -21.20
N LEU A 119 -6.24 -8.79 -19.93
CA LEU A 119 -5.34 -9.16 -18.83
C LEU A 119 -5.09 -10.67 -18.73
N THR A 120 -6.12 -11.51 -18.92
CA THR A 120 -5.99 -12.97 -18.83
C THR A 120 -5.03 -13.56 -19.87
N GLU A 121 -4.98 -12.99 -21.08
CA GLU A 121 -4.09 -13.46 -22.14
C GLU A 121 -2.71 -12.80 -22.08
N LEU A 122 -2.67 -11.51 -21.72
CA LEU A 122 -1.47 -10.69 -21.74
C LEU A 122 -0.63 -10.78 -20.46
N VAL A 123 -1.21 -11.15 -19.33
CA VAL A 123 -0.53 -11.22 -18.03
C VAL A 123 -0.94 -12.49 -17.30
N LYS A 124 -0.01 -13.45 -17.23
CA LYS A 124 -0.26 -14.78 -16.67
C LYS A 124 0.22 -14.85 -15.23
N VAL A 125 -0.71 -15.13 -14.32
CA VAL A 125 -0.39 -15.52 -12.94
C VAL A 125 -0.18 -17.03 -12.90
N LYS A 126 0.93 -17.46 -12.29
CA LYS A 126 1.21 -18.86 -11.97
C LYS A 126 1.34 -18.99 -10.47
N ILE A 127 0.71 -20.03 -9.91
CA ILE A 127 0.81 -20.38 -8.51
C ILE A 127 1.30 -21.83 -8.46
N ASP A 128 2.53 -22.02 -8.01
CA ASP A 128 3.16 -23.33 -7.87
C ASP A 128 3.23 -23.69 -6.38
N ASP A 129 2.45 -24.69 -5.97
CA ASP A 129 2.42 -25.21 -4.61
C ASP A 129 3.48 -26.28 -4.40
N ILE A 130 4.50 -25.92 -3.64
CA ILE A 130 5.65 -26.76 -3.33
C ILE A 130 5.58 -27.11 -1.84
N LYS A 131 6.30 -28.17 -1.46
CA LYS A 131 6.41 -28.58 -0.06
C LYS A 131 6.92 -27.41 0.81
N ARG A 132 6.03 -26.88 1.66
CA ARG A 132 6.23 -25.72 2.58
C ARG A 132 6.34 -24.33 1.95
N ARG A 133 6.24 -24.18 0.63
CA ARG A 133 6.34 -22.88 -0.03
C ARG A 133 5.36 -22.78 -1.20
N ILE A 134 4.80 -21.60 -1.41
CA ILE A 134 4.03 -21.28 -2.61
C ILE A 134 4.78 -20.21 -3.39
N ASP A 135 5.03 -20.50 -4.66
CA ASP A 135 5.63 -19.56 -5.59
C ASP A 135 4.51 -18.90 -6.40
N VAL A 136 4.46 -17.56 -6.40
CA VAL A 136 3.50 -16.78 -7.17
C VAL A 136 4.26 -15.93 -8.19
N ASP A 137 4.17 -16.30 -9.47
CA ASP A 137 4.85 -15.59 -10.55
C ASP A 137 3.85 -14.88 -11.48
N VAL A 138 4.03 -13.59 -11.69
CA VAL A 138 3.25 -12.81 -12.67
C VAL A 138 4.11 -12.50 -13.89
N ASN A 139 3.68 -13.01 -15.05
CA ASN A 139 4.44 -12.97 -16.29
C ASN A 139 3.68 -12.23 -17.39
N ARG A 140 4.22 -11.10 -17.86
CA ARG A 140 3.67 -10.38 -19.02
C ARG A 140 4.03 -11.06 -20.35
N SER A 141 3.14 -10.95 -21.32
CA SER A 141 3.41 -11.27 -22.72
C SER A 141 4.46 -10.32 -23.29
N LYS A 142 5.24 -10.81 -24.25
CA LYS A 142 6.21 -9.98 -25.01
C LYS A 142 5.54 -8.90 -25.86
N SER A 143 4.26 -9.08 -26.22
CA SER A 143 3.48 -8.10 -26.96
C SER A 143 3.06 -6.90 -26.11
N LEU A 144 3.03 -7.05 -24.78
CA LEU A 144 2.67 -5.98 -23.86
C LEU A 144 3.94 -5.23 -23.44
N SER A 145 3.99 -3.94 -23.74
CA SER A 145 5.16 -3.11 -23.42
C SER A 145 5.35 -2.96 -21.92
N GLU A 146 6.60 -2.87 -21.47
CA GLU A 146 6.90 -2.69 -20.05
C GLU A 146 6.42 -1.34 -19.50
N GLU A 147 6.43 -0.29 -20.32
CA GLU A 147 5.96 1.04 -19.94
C GLU A 147 4.48 1.01 -19.55
N ILE A 148 3.64 0.42 -20.41
CA ILE A 148 2.20 0.27 -20.14
C ILE A 148 1.97 -0.51 -18.84
N VAL A 149 2.78 -1.55 -18.56
CA VAL A 149 2.65 -2.33 -17.31
C VAL A 149 3.00 -1.48 -16.09
N LYS A 150 4.09 -0.71 -16.15
CA LYS A 150 4.52 0.18 -15.06
C LYS A 150 3.55 1.33 -14.80
N GLU A 151 2.83 1.79 -15.81
CA GLU A 151 1.86 2.88 -15.67
C GLU A 151 0.47 2.39 -15.29
N HIS A 152 0.05 1.21 -15.78
CA HIS A 152 -1.37 0.84 -15.80
C HIS A 152 -1.71 -0.53 -15.22
N LEU A 153 -0.73 -1.37 -14.84
CA LEU A 153 -1.02 -2.64 -14.17
C LEU A 153 -0.92 -2.47 -12.65
N SER A 154 -2.01 -2.73 -11.93
CA SER A 154 -1.97 -2.94 -10.48
C SER A 154 -2.24 -4.39 -10.13
N ILE A 155 -1.62 -4.89 -9.06
CA ILE A 155 -1.76 -6.26 -8.59
C ILE A 155 -2.17 -6.26 -7.12
N PHE A 156 -3.31 -6.85 -6.82
CA PHE A 156 -3.83 -6.97 -5.47
C PHE A 156 -3.79 -8.43 -5.03
N ILE A 157 -3.17 -8.69 -3.88
CA ILE A 157 -2.96 -10.03 -3.35
C ILE A 157 -3.61 -10.10 -1.97
N ASN A 158 -4.53 -11.05 -1.80
CA ASN A 158 -5.04 -11.43 -0.50
C ASN A 158 -4.46 -12.79 -0.12
N LEU A 159 -3.79 -12.84 1.03
CA LEU A 159 -3.26 -14.06 1.61
C LEU A 159 -4.11 -14.46 2.84
N PRO A 160 -4.41 -15.76 3.02
CA PRO A 160 -5.15 -16.22 4.18
C PRO A 160 -4.26 -16.23 5.43
N GLU A 161 -4.53 -15.36 6.40
CA GLU A 161 -3.65 -15.07 7.54
C GLU A 161 -3.26 -16.33 8.34
N LYS A 162 -4.19 -17.27 8.49
CA LYS A 162 -3.98 -18.51 9.27
C LYS A 162 -2.95 -19.46 8.66
N TYR A 163 -2.56 -19.24 7.41
CA TYR A 163 -1.62 -20.08 6.66
C TYR A 163 -0.32 -19.35 6.30
N MET A 164 -0.09 -18.15 6.85
CA MET A 164 1.08 -17.34 6.53
C MET A 164 2.32 -17.71 7.36
N GLY A 165 3.37 -18.16 6.68
CA GLY A 165 4.75 -18.11 7.16
C GLY A 165 5.49 -16.90 6.56
N ASP A 166 6.82 -16.97 6.47
CA ASP A 166 7.62 -15.91 5.82
C ASP A 166 7.12 -15.59 4.41
N THR A 167 7.10 -14.30 4.08
CA THR A 167 6.64 -13.80 2.77
C THR A 167 7.74 -12.95 2.16
N GLU A 168 8.22 -13.35 1.00
CA GLU A 168 9.18 -12.61 0.18
C GLU A 168 8.44 -12.05 -1.05
N LEU A 169 8.58 -10.75 -1.29
CA LEU A 169 7.98 -10.04 -2.41
C LEU A 169 9.09 -9.43 -3.27
N ALA A 170 9.27 -9.95 -4.47
CA ALA A 170 10.15 -9.40 -5.49
C ALA A 170 9.38 -8.53 -6.50
N THR A 171 9.52 -7.20 -6.42
CA THR A 171 8.80 -6.27 -7.33
C THR A 171 9.46 -4.90 -7.47
N HIS A 172 9.20 -4.26 -8.62
CA HIS A 172 9.39 -2.82 -8.78
C HIS A 172 8.02 -2.15 -8.94
N CYS A 173 7.69 -1.17 -8.12
CA CYS A 173 6.42 -0.45 -8.20
C CYS A 173 6.50 1.01 -7.78
N GLU A 174 5.57 1.84 -8.27
CA GLU A 174 5.44 3.20 -7.77
C GLU A 174 4.83 3.19 -6.35
N LYS A 175 3.84 2.31 -6.12
CA LYS A 175 3.14 2.22 -4.85
C LYS A 175 3.09 0.79 -4.33
N LEU A 176 3.40 0.60 -3.06
CA LEU A 176 3.21 -0.63 -2.30
C LEU A 176 2.30 -0.35 -1.10
N GLU A 177 1.24 -1.12 -0.94
CA GLU A 177 0.40 -1.07 0.26
C GLU A 177 0.39 -2.44 0.95
N LEU A 178 0.74 -2.46 2.24
CA LEU A 178 0.76 -3.64 3.10
C LEU A 178 -0.28 -3.45 4.20
N PHE A 179 -1.32 -4.29 4.17
CA PHE A 179 -2.43 -4.25 5.13
C PHE A 179 -2.51 -5.53 5.94
N ASP A 180 -2.58 -5.40 7.26
CA ASP A 180 -2.81 -6.51 8.17
C ASP A 180 -1.78 -7.65 8.01
N ILE A 181 -0.56 -7.37 7.54
CA ILE A 181 0.44 -8.42 7.29
C ILE A 181 0.87 -9.06 8.61
N ILE A 182 0.47 -10.32 8.80
CA ILE A 182 0.77 -11.13 9.97
C ILE A 182 1.55 -12.36 9.49
N SER A 183 2.86 -12.26 9.52
CA SER A 183 3.81 -13.34 9.23
C SER A 183 4.97 -13.32 10.23
N GLU A 184 5.82 -14.35 10.22
CA GLU A 184 7.07 -14.30 10.99
C GLU A 184 7.98 -13.19 10.44
N LYS A 185 8.15 -13.17 9.11
CA LYS A 185 8.87 -12.14 8.38
C LYS A 185 8.13 -11.74 7.09
N PHE A 186 8.21 -10.47 6.72
CA PHE A 186 7.90 -9.98 5.38
C PHE A 186 9.13 -9.29 4.82
N GLU A 187 9.54 -9.63 3.60
CA GLU A 187 10.71 -9.07 2.94
C GLU A 187 10.31 -8.53 1.57
N LEU A 188 10.58 -7.26 1.32
CA LEU A 188 10.49 -6.65 -0.01
C LEU A 188 11.90 -6.65 -0.62
N ASP A 189 12.09 -7.37 -1.72
CA ASP A 189 13.27 -7.28 -2.60
C ASP A 189 12.91 -6.51 -3.88
N GLY A 190 13.40 -5.28 -4.02
CA GLY A 190 13.26 -4.52 -5.25
C GLY A 190 13.15 -3.02 -5.02
N ALA A 191 12.19 -2.37 -5.68
CA ALA A 191 12.03 -0.93 -5.57
C ALA A 191 10.56 -0.54 -5.42
N ALA A 192 10.22 0.11 -4.32
CA ALA A 192 8.93 0.77 -4.14
C ALA A 192 9.17 2.23 -3.77
N LYS A 193 8.49 3.16 -4.44
CA LYS A 193 8.70 4.60 -4.19
C LYS A 193 7.85 5.10 -3.03
N GLU A 194 6.57 4.77 -3.02
CA GLU A 194 5.66 5.02 -1.90
C GLU A 194 5.24 3.69 -1.26
N ILE A 195 5.41 3.58 0.05
CA ILE A 195 5.09 2.37 0.81
C ILE A 195 4.12 2.74 1.92
N TYR A 196 2.98 2.07 2.01
CA TYR A 196 1.99 2.28 3.06
C TYR A 196 1.89 1.01 3.90
N ILE A 197 2.02 1.13 5.22
CA ILE A 197 1.98 0.02 6.16
C ILE A 197 0.91 0.32 7.21
N ALA A 198 -0.06 -0.57 7.32
CA ALA A 198 -1.22 -0.41 8.21
C ALA A 198 -1.69 -1.76 8.73
N GLY A 199 -1.91 -1.86 10.04
CA GLY A 199 -2.26 -3.13 10.70
C GLY A 199 -1.18 -4.21 10.58
N GLY A 200 -1.35 -5.28 11.35
CA GLY A 200 -0.45 -6.42 11.33
C GLY A 200 0.60 -6.42 12.44
N ASN A 201 1.31 -7.55 12.53
CA ASN A 201 2.31 -7.80 13.54
C ASN A 201 3.37 -8.76 12.99
N SER A 202 4.45 -8.22 12.45
CA SER A 202 5.54 -9.00 11.85
C SER A 202 6.87 -8.23 11.87
N HIS A 203 7.92 -8.86 11.38
CA HIS A 203 9.16 -8.17 11.00
C HIS A 203 9.13 -7.87 9.50
N ILE A 204 8.99 -6.59 9.14
CA ILE A 204 9.10 -6.09 7.76
C ILE A 204 10.55 -5.69 7.48
N GLU A 205 11.14 -6.24 6.43
CA GLU A 205 12.41 -5.81 5.85
C GLU A 205 12.15 -5.19 4.47
N LEU A 206 12.60 -3.95 4.29
CA LEU A 206 12.50 -3.21 3.04
C LEU A 206 13.89 -3.12 2.41
N ASP A 207 14.19 -4.04 1.50
CA ASP A 207 15.45 -4.09 0.75
C ASP A 207 15.27 -3.29 -0.55
N ASN A 208 15.52 -1.98 -0.44
CA ASN A 208 15.31 -1.05 -1.55
C ASN A 208 16.43 0.01 -1.62
N ASN A 209 17.08 0.08 -2.77
CA ASN A 209 18.19 0.99 -3.02
C ASN A 209 17.76 2.33 -3.67
N SER A 210 16.46 2.57 -3.79
CA SER A 210 15.89 3.84 -4.27
C SER A 210 15.30 4.65 -3.11
N PRO A 211 15.20 5.98 -3.23
CA PRO A 211 14.47 6.81 -2.27
C PRO A 211 13.04 6.32 -2.04
N MET A 212 12.64 6.19 -0.76
CA MET A 212 11.31 5.78 -0.35
C MET A 212 10.60 6.86 0.46
N GLU A 213 9.29 6.97 0.26
CA GLU A 213 8.34 7.63 1.16
C GLU A 213 7.50 6.54 1.84
N ILE A 214 7.75 6.28 3.13
CA ILE A 214 7.16 5.17 3.88
C ILE A 214 6.14 5.74 4.89
N TYR A 215 4.88 5.35 4.79
CA TYR A 215 3.80 5.80 5.66
C TYR A 215 3.35 4.66 6.56
N VAL A 216 3.68 4.77 7.85
CA VAL A 216 3.20 3.83 8.87
C VAL A 216 1.98 4.45 9.53
N SER A 217 0.93 3.66 9.74
CA SER A 217 -0.26 4.10 10.48
C SER A 217 -0.34 3.39 11.83
N ASP A 218 -0.80 2.15 11.87
CA ASP A 218 -0.99 1.36 13.09
C ASP A 218 -0.34 -0.02 12.94
N TYR A 219 1.00 -0.05 12.89
CA TYR A 219 1.76 -1.28 12.73
C TYR A 219 2.39 -1.72 14.06
N THR A 220 2.44 -3.02 14.35
CA THR A 220 3.14 -3.54 15.53
C THR A 220 4.33 -4.39 15.10
N GLY A 221 5.48 -4.23 15.76
CA GLY A 221 6.69 -5.01 15.48
C GLY A 221 7.82 -4.21 14.83
N ARG A 222 8.59 -4.84 13.94
CA ARG A 222 9.87 -4.32 13.46
C ARG A 222 9.80 -3.93 11.99
N ILE A 223 10.31 -2.75 11.65
CA ILE A 223 10.49 -2.28 10.27
C ILE A 223 11.97 -1.97 10.08
N ASP A 224 12.63 -2.75 9.24
CA ASP A 224 14.02 -2.54 8.84
C ASP A 224 14.08 -1.92 7.45
N VAL A 225 14.75 -0.78 7.34
CA VAL A 225 14.97 -0.06 6.09
C VAL A 225 16.41 -0.31 5.65
N ASN A 226 16.58 -1.24 4.71
CA ASN A 226 17.87 -1.67 4.18
C ASN A 226 18.11 -1.01 2.82
N GLN A 227 19.13 -0.15 2.74
CA GLN A 227 19.37 0.66 1.54
C GLN A 227 20.84 0.98 1.31
N ILE A 228 21.26 1.07 0.05
CA ILE A 228 22.61 1.50 -0.36
C ILE A 228 22.51 2.81 -1.14
N SER A 229 23.19 3.85 -0.65
CA SER A 229 23.29 5.16 -1.30
C SER A 229 21.94 5.83 -1.58
N ALA A 230 20.94 5.60 -0.73
CA ALA A 230 19.61 6.19 -0.84
C ALA A 230 19.25 7.05 0.38
N LYS A 231 18.26 7.92 0.18
CA LYS A 231 17.70 8.79 1.20
C LYS A 231 16.20 8.59 1.22
N SER A 232 15.68 8.19 2.38
CA SER A 232 14.28 7.81 2.53
C SER A 232 13.65 8.57 3.69
N ARG A 233 12.33 8.71 3.65
CA ARG A 233 11.51 9.34 4.70
C ARG A 233 10.49 8.32 5.19
N LEU A 234 10.31 8.26 6.50
CA LEU A 234 9.30 7.41 7.14
C LEU A 234 8.41 8.25 8.04
N TYR A 235 7.12 8.28 7.74
CA TYR A 235 6.10 9.05 8.44
C TYR A 235 5.39 8.16 9.46
N VAL A 236 5.27 8.66 10.69
CA VAL A 236 4.57 7.98 11.79
C VAL A 236 3.53 8.91 12.42
N PRO A 237 2.42 8.39 12.97
CA PRO A 237 1.46 9.18 13.74
C PRO A 237 2.10 9.85 14.96
N HIS A 238 1.42 10.88 15.47
CA HIS A 238 1.89 11.65 16.63
C HIS A 238 2.09 10.80 17.89
N ASP A 239 1.25 9.79 18.08
CA ASP A 239 1.22 8.89 19.24
C ASP A 239 1.92 7.55 19.02
N TYR A 240 2.52 7.35 17.84
CA TYR A 240 3.21 6.10 17.52
C TYR A 240 4.54 5.99 18.29
N ALA A 241 4.56 5.10 19.29
CA ALA A 241 5.75 4.78 20.04
C ALA A 241 6.61 3.74 19.28
N PHE A 242 7.91 4.01 19.16
CA PHE A 242 8.88 3.11 18.53
C PHE A 242 10.29 3.35 19.08
N LYS A 243 11.10 2.30 19.06
CA LYS A 243 12.55 2.36 19.24
C LYS A 243 13.22 2.60 17.90
N ALA A 244 14.16 3.54 17.85
CA ALA A 244 14.93 3.83 16.66
C ALA A 244 16.32 3.17 16.73
N VAL A 245 16.72 2.45 15.68
CA VAL A 245 18.02 1.78 15.61
C VAL A 245 18.76 2.21 14.34
N LYS A 246 20.05 2.54 14.48
CA LYS A 246 20.92 2.89 13.36
C LYS A 246 22.08 1.92 13.25
N LYS A 247 22.20 1.25 12.10
CA LYS A 247 23.33 0.40 11.72
C LYS A 247 23.90 0.82 10.37
N GLY A 248 24.99 0.18 9.95
CA GLY A 248 25.61 0.40 8.66
C GLY A 248 26.71 1.47 8.61
N ILE A 249 27.33 1.62 7.45
CA ILE A 249 28.54 2.42 7.22
C ILE A 249 28.15 3.76 6.60
N ARG A 250 28.53 4.87 7.24
CA ARG A 250 28.15 6.24 6.81
C ARG A 250 26.63 6.41 6.70
N THR A 251 25.89 5.69 7.55
CA THR A 251 24.44 5.77 7.67
C THR A 251 24.03 6.87 8.63
N LYS A 252 22.97 7.60 8.27
CA LYS A 252 22.36 8.67 9.07
C LYS A 252 20.92 8.33 9.41
N LEU A 253 20.53 8.65 10.63
CA LEU A 253 19.16 8.58 11.12
C LEU A 253 18.80 9.94 11.68
N LEU A 254 17.78 10.58 11.11
CA LEU A 254 17.32 11.93 11.43
C LEU A 254 15.87 11.89 11.89
N PHE A 255 15.46 12.93 12.61
CA PHE A 255 14.11 13.09 13.12
C PHE A 255 13.57 14.47 12.72
N GLU A 256 12.32 14.50 12.26
CA GLU A 256 11.66 15.72 11.80
C GLU A 256 10.27 15.86 12.42
N GLU A 257 9.93 17.06 12.86
CA GLU A 257 8.59 17.43 13.33
C GLU A 257 8.24 18.83 12.79
N ARG A 258 7.03 18.99 12.22
CA ARG A 258 6.57 20.26 11.62
C ARG A 258 7.59 20.86 10.64
N ALA A 259 8.16 20.03 9.77
CA ALA A 259 9.19 20.38 8.78
C ALA A 259 10.51 20.93 9.35
N ASN A 260 10.79 20.71 10.64
CA ASN A 260 12.05 21.08 11.28
C ASN A 260 12.76 19.83 11.81
N LEU A 261 14.09 19.79 11.68
CA LEU A 261 14.90 18.75 12.33
C LEU A 261 14.85 18.93 13.85
N VAL A 262 14.63 17.84 14.57
CA VAL A 262 14.50 17.80 16.02
C VAL A 262 15.40 16.73 16.64
N ASP A 263 15.53 16.77 17.97
CA ASP A 263 16.11 15.65 18.71
C ASP A 263 15.26 14.39 18.59
N ALA A 264 15.86 13.23 18.83
CA ALA A 264 15.18 11.95 18.72
C ALA A 264 13.95 11.87 19.63
N PHE A 265 12.79 11.53 19.06
CA PHE A 265 11.53 11.29 19.79
C PHE A 265 11.18 9.79 19.93
N SER A 266 12.15 8.90 19.71
CA SER A 266 11.99 7.45 19.89
C SER A 266 11.98 7.03 21.37
N VAL A 267 11.26 5.96 21.69
CA VAL A 267 11.12 5.38 23.04
C VAL A 267 11.91 4.06 23.12
N SER A 268 12.87 3.96 24.04
CA SER A 268 13.79 2.79 24.10
C SER A 268 13.13 1.47 24.44
N GLU A 269 12.11 1.50 25.30
CA GLU A 269 11.35 0.33 25.80
C GLU A 269 10.14 -0.01 24.91
N SER A 270 10.01 0.63 23.75
CA SER A 270 8.92 0.34 22.84
C SER A 270 9.05 -1.07 22.25
N GLU A 271 7.92 -1.77 22.13
CA GLU A 271 7.82 -3.05 21.42
C GLU A 271 8.03 -2.87 19.91
N ASN A 272 7.59 -1.73 19.37
CA ASN A 272 7.84 -1.37 17.97
C ASN A 272 9.28 -0.92 17.77
N GLN A 273 9.88 -1.29 16.64
CA GLN A 273 11.23 -0.87 16.27
C GLN A 273 11.28 -0.40 14.81
N ILE A 274 11.95 0.72 14.57
CA ILE A 274 12.33 1.20 13.24
C ILE A 274 13.86 1.18 13.16
N GLU A 275 14.40 0.41 12.23
CA GLU A 275 15.84 0.33 11.99
C GLU A 275 16.19 0.86 10.61
N ILE A 276 17.32 1.58 10.51
CA ILE A 276 18.00 1.78 9.24
C ILE A 276 19.32 0.99 9.25
N ASN A 277 19.59 0.28 8.16
CA ASN A 277 20.86 -0.36 7.89
C ASN A 277 21.27 -0.12 6.42
N GLY A 278 22.58 -0.07 6.13
CA GLY A 278 23.02 0.28 4.78
C GLY A 278 24.42 0.86 4.65
N ILE A 279 24.70 1.44 3.48
CA ILE A 279 25.97 2.10 3.16
C ILE A 279 25.69 3.43 2.48
N ASN A 280 26.25 4.53 3.02
CA ASN A 280 26.03 5.90 2.53
C ASN A 280 24.56 6.32 2.47
N SER A 281 23.75 5.87 3.44
CA SER A 281 22.29 6.02 3.39
C SER A 281 21.75 6.92 4.50
N GLU A 282 20.53 7.43 4.32
CA GLU A 282 19.85 8.32 5.25
C GLU A 282 18.38 7.92 5.41
N LEU A 283 17.88 7.86 6.65
CA LEU A 283 16.46 7.74 6.95
C LEU A 283 16.07 8.94 7.81
N THR A 284 15.05 9.67 7.39
CA THR A 284 14.42 10.72 8.21
C THR A 284 13.08 10.22 8.70
N ILE A 285 12.93 10.07 10.01
CA ILE A 285 11.64 9.71 10.62
C ILE A 285 10.88 11.01 10.90
N VAL A 286 9.70 11.14 10.30
CA VAL A 286 8.87 12.34 10.34
C VAL A 286 7.66 12.08 11.23
N LYS A 287 7.50 12.89 12.26
CA LYS A 287 6.32 12.87 13.12
C LYS A 287 5.20 13.67 12.47
N LEU A 288 4.08 13.01 12.19
CA LEU A 288 2.87 13.68 11.71
C LEU A 288 2.23 14.50 12.84
N SER A 289 1.62 15.63 12.49
CA SER A 289 0.83 16.42 13.43
C SER A 289 -0.46 15.71 13.82
N GLU A 290 -0.96 16.00 15.02
CA GLU A 290 -2.34 15.67 15.44
C GLU A 290 -3.41 16.22 14.50
#